data_AF-T1GMI6-F1
#
_entry.id   AF-T1GMI6-F1
#
_cell.length_a   1.000
_cell.length_b   1.000
_cell.length_c   1.000
_cell.angle_alpha   90.00
_cell.angle_beta   90.00
_cell.angle_gamma   90.00
#
_symmetry.space_group_name_H-M   'P 1'
#
loop_
_entity.id
_entity.type
_entity.pdbx_description
1 polymer ?
#
loop_
_entity_poly.entity_id
_entity_poly.type
_entity_poly.pdbx_seq_one_letter_code
_entity_poly.pdbx_strand_id
1 'polypeptide(L)' 'MGAYLCIASNGVPPSVSKRVTLIVHFPPMIAVQNQLIGAVEGRSVTLECQSEAYPKSINYWTRERGEI' A
#
# COMPACT_ATOMS: atom_id res chain seq x y z
N MET A 1 -4.78 -0.08 -8.17
CA MET A 1 -6.26 -0.18 -8.18
C MET A 1 -6.81 0.88 -9.10
N GLY A 2 -7.92 0.62 -9.76
CA GLY A 2 -8.47 1.59 -10.71
C GLY A 2 -9.93 1.38 -11.03
N ALA A 3 -10.58 2.45 -11.48
CA ALA A 3 -11.91 2.41 -12.05
C ALA A 3 -11.79 2.39 -13.57
N TYR A 4 -12.49 1.43 -14.19
CA TYR A 4 -12.60 1.28 -15.63
C TYR A 4 -14.02 1.62 -16.07
N LEU A 5 -14.16 2.05 -17.33
CA LEU A 5 -15.46 2.32 -17.94
C LEU A 5 -15.71 1.32 -19.07
N CYS A 6 -16.80 0.58 -18.97
CA CYS A 6 -17.38 -0.14 -20.09
C CYS A 6 -18.31 0.83 -20.84
N ILE A 7 -18.02 1.13 -22.10
CA ILE A 7 -18.79 2.07 -22.92
C ILE A 7 -19.46 1.28 -24.04
N ALA A 8 -20.78 1.44 -24.19
CA ALA A 8 -21.55 0.83 -25.26
C ALA A 8 -22.14 1.93 -26.17
N SER A 9 -21.89 1.79 -27.48
CA SER A 9 -22.34 2.71 -28.51
C SER A 9 -22.75 1.94 -29.77
N ASN A 10 -23.86 2.34 -30.38
CA ASN A 10 -24.37 1.79 -31.65
C ASN A 10 -24.51 2.86 -32.74
N GLY A 11 -23.86 4.03 -32.56
CA GLY A 11 -23.95 5.15 -33.49
C GLY A 11 -25.20 6.02 -33.37
N VAL A 12 -26.18 5.64 -32.53
CA VAL A 12 -27.37 6.44 -32.23
C VAL A 12 -27.23 7.04 -30.83
N PRO A 13 -27.21 8.38 -30.68
CA PRO A 13 -27.11 9.01 -29.37
C PRO A 13 -28.34 8.73 -28.46
N PRO A 14 -28.17 8.62 -27.12
CA PRO A 14 -26.92 8.72 -26.37
C PRO A 14 -26.23 7.37 -26.16
N SER A 15 -24.89 7.37 -26.18
CA SER A 15 -24.11 6.21 -25.72
C SER A 15 -24.16 6.09 -24.20
N VAL A 16 -24.03 4.86 -23.69
CA VAL A 16 -24.09 4.58 -22.25
C VAL A 16 -22.74 4.05 -21.76
N SER A 17 -22.46 4.28 -20.47
CA SER A 17 -21.26 3.73 -19.85
C SER A 17 -21.53 3.21 -18.44
N LYS A 18 -20.76 2.20 -18.03
CA LYS A 18 -20.79 1.61 -16.69
C LYS A 18 -19.40 1.61 -16.10
N ARG A 19 -19.28 2.14 -14.87
CA ARG A 19 -18.03 2.09 -14.10
C ARG A 19 -17.86 0.73 -13.42
N VAL A 20 -16.69 0.13 -13.59
CA VAL A 20 -16.28 -1.14 -13.00
C VAL A 20 -14.99 -0.91 -12.22
N THR A 21 -14.97 -1.24 -10.94
CA THR A 21 -13.78 -1.07 -10.10
C THR A 21 -12.97 -2.37 -10.08
N LEU A 22 -11.69 -2.30 -10.46
CA LEU A 22 -10.76 -3.41 -10.33
C LEU A 22 -9.92 -3.23 -9.06
N ILE A 23 -10.11 -4.17 -8.14
CA ILE A 23 -9.39 -4.27 -6.88
C ILE A 23 -8.37 -5.41 -7.00
N VAL A 24 -7.13 -5.15 -6.58
CA VAL A 24 -6.03 -6.12 -6.66
C VAL A 24 -5.55 -6.40 -5.25
N HIS A 25 -5.55 -7.68 -4.87
CA HIS A 25 -5.01 -8.14 -3.58
C HIS A 25 -3.55 -8.56 -3.77
N PHE A 26 -2.70 -8.19 -2.83
CA PHE A 26 -1.28 -8.53 -2.86
C PHE A 26 -0.71 -8.56 -1.43
N PRO A 27 0.30 -9.40 -1.16
CA PRO A 27 0.89 -9.51 0.17
C PRO A 27 1.63 -8.21 0.54
N PRO A 28 1.82 -7.92 1.85
CA PRO A 28 2.61 -6.79 2.30
C PRO A 28 4.05 -6.86 1.80
N MET A 29 4.55 -5.75 1.28
CA MET A 29 5.96 -5.53 0.94
C MET A 29 6.50 -4.40 1.81
N ILE A 30 7.70 -4.57 2.38
CA ILE A 30 8.32 -3.60 3.29
C ILE A 30 9.55 -3.00 2.62
N ALA A 31 9.62 -1.67 2.60
CA ALA A 31 10.78 -0.90 2.20
C ALA A 31 11.37 -0.17 3.41
N VAL A 32 12.66 -0.35 3.64
CA VAL A 32 13.41 0.30 4.74
C VAL A 32 14.45 1.22 4.11
N GLN A 33 14.29 2.53 4.27
CA GLN A 33 15.23 3.50 3.70
C GLN A 33 16.60 3.42 4.37
N ASN A 34 16.63 3.38 5.71
CA ASN A 34 17.85 3.34 6.50
C ASN A 34 17.92 2.02 7.29
N GLN A 35 18.64 1.04 6.76
CA GLN A 35 18.78 -0.28 7.40
C GLN A 35 19.74 -0.26 8.61
N LEU A 36 20.60 0.75 8.69
CA LEU A 36 21.54 0.95 9.78
C LEU A 36 21.44 2.39 10.27
N ILE A 37 21.07 2.57 11.53
CA ILE A 37 20.96 3.88 12.15
C ILE A 37 21.79 3.87 13.44
N GLY A 38 22.78 4.76 13.50
CA GLY A 38 23.55 5.02 14.71
C GLY A 38 22.88 6.12 15.54
N ALA A 39 22.90 5.97 16.86
CA ALA A 39 22.44 6.99 17.80
C ALA A 39 23.46 7.16 18.93
N VAL A 40 23.58 8.39 19.43
CA VAL A 40 24.36 8.69 20.64
C VAL A 40 23.50 8.41 21.86
N GLU A 41 24.11 7.87 22.91
CA GLU A 41 23.43 7.61 24.18
C GLU A 41 22.74 8.89 24.71
N GLY A 42 21.52 8.72 25.23
CA GLY A 42 20.69 9.82 25.73
C GLY A 42 20.00 10.65 24.64
N ARG A 43 20.22 10.39 23.35
CA ARG A 43 19.46 11.03 22.26
C ARG A 43 18.34 10.14 21.74
N SER A 44 17.26 10.78 21.28
CA SER A 44 16.16 10.10 20.61
C SER A 44 16.53 9.73 19.18
N VAL A 45 15.95 8.63 18.70
CA VAL A 45 16.05 8.16 17.32
C VAL A 45 14.68 7.72 16.84
N THR A 46 14.43 7.85 15.54
CA THR A 46 13.21 7.38 14.89
C THR A 46 13.58 6.34 13.86
N LEU A 47 12.95 5.17 13.95
CA LEU A 47 13.03 4.12 12.93
C LEU A 47 11.80 4.25 12.04
N GLU A 48 12.01 4.12 10.72
CA GLU A 48 10.94 4.26 9.73
C GLU A 48 10.98 3.12 8.72
N CYS A 49 9.81 2.55 8.45
CA CYS A 49 9.58 1.56 7.41
C CYS A 49 8.34 1.95 6.63
N GLN A 50 8.36 1.72 5.32
CA GLN A 50 7.21 1.91 4.43
C GLN A 50 6.66 0.54 4.04
N SER A 51 5.33 0.39 4.07
CA SER A 51 4.67 -0.87 3.73
C SER A 51 3.63 -0.66 2.63
N GLU A 52 3.68 -1.49 1.60
CA GLU A 52 2.63 -1.55 0.57
C GLU A 52 1.88 -2.87 0.69
N ALA A 53 0.56 -2.80 0.89
CA ALA A 53 -0.29 -3.99 1.03
C ALA A 53 -1.73 -3.69 0.62
N TYR A 54 -2.44 -4.71 0.11
CA TYR A 54 -3.89 -4.67 0.05
C TYR A 54 -4.55 -6.04 0.27
N PRO A 55 -5.55 -6.17 1.16
CA PRO A 55 -6.14 -5.12 2.02
C PRO A 55 -5.14 -4.48 3.00
N LYS A 56 -5.54 -3.36 3.63
CA LYS A 56 -4.67 -2.62 4.56
C LYS A 56 -4.09 -3.56 5.62
N SER A 57 -2.76 -3.59 5.74
CA SER A 57 -2.04 -4.45 6.67
C SER A 57 -2.07 -3.90 8.11
N ILE A 58 -1.80 -4.79 9.06
CA ILE A 58 -1.46 -4.45 10.44
C ILE A 58 0.06 -4.38 10.52
N ASN A 59 0.58 -3.23 10.94
CA ASN A 59 2.02 -2.99 11.03
C ASN A 59 2.40 -2.81 12.49
N TYR A 60 3.44 -3.52 12.93
CA TYR A 60 3.98 -3.48 14.28
C TYR A 60 5.49 -3.67 14.24
N TRP A 61 6.17 -3.24 15.30
CA TRP A 61 7.60 -3.41 15.46
C TRP A 61 7.88 -4.70 16.21
N THR A 62 9.02 -5.33 15.92
CA THR A 62 9.56 -6.44 16.69
C THR A 62 11.04 -6.22 16.95
N ARG A 63 11.56 -6.89 17.98
CA ARG A 63 13.01 -7.02 18.23
C ARG A 63 13.48 -8.41 17.83
N GLU A 64 14.79 -8.70 17.96
CA GLU A 64 15.44 -9.94 17.49
C GLU A 64 14.70 -11.25 17.80
N ARG A 65 13.94 -11.31 18.91
CA ARG A 65 13.22 -12.51 19.35
C ARG A 65 11.74 -12.55 18.94
N GLY A 66 11.29 -11.62 18.11
CA GLY A 66 9.86 -11.50 17.77
C GLY A 66 9.02 -10.92 18.92
N GLU A 67 9.67 -10.35 19.94
CA GLU A 67 9.03 -9.60 21.01
C GLU A 67 8.44 -8.32 20.43
N ILE A 68 7.13 -8.12 20.63
CA ILE A 68 6.35 -6.95 20.22
C ILE A 68 6.39 -5.89 21.33
#